data_AF-A0A4R7PE84-F1
#
_entry.id   AF-A0A4R7PE84-F1
#
_cell.length_a   1.000
_cell.length_b   1.000
_cell.length_c   1.000
_cell.angle_alpha   90.00
_cell.angle_beta   90.00
_cell.angle_gamma   90.00
#
_symmetry.space_group_name_H-M   'P 1'
#
loop_
_entity.id
_entity.type
_entity.pdbx_description
1 polymer ?
#
loop_
_entity_poly.entity_id
_entity_poly.type
_entity_poly.pdbx_seq_one_letter_code
_entity_poly.pdbx_strand_id
1 'polypeptide(L)' 'MSRPLIDALRAELGPGGNKLPDLSSVPDPALETFVAAVRAAKRQQRKMLEDSAEHSLRLVPMLLRPAVRKILFG' A
#
# COMPACT_ATOMS: atom_id res chain seq x y z
N MET A 1 12.49 14.75 -19.65
CA MET A 1 11.31 15.38 -19.02
C MET A 1 10.62 14.31 -18.18
N SER A 2 10.59 14.45 -16.85
CA SER A 2 9.91 13.49 -15.98
C SER A 2 8.40 13.65 -16.14
N ARG A 3 7.71 12.56 -16.48
CA ARG A 3 6.23 12.55 -16.59
C ARG A 3 5.65 12.51 -15.17
N PRO A 4 4.76 13.44 -14.78
CA PRO A 4 4.21 13.52 -13.43
C PRO A 4 3.50 12.23 -12.97
N LEU A 5 2.95 11.44 -13.90
CA LEU A 5 2.33 10.15 -13.61
C LEU A 5 3.33 9.07 -13.20
N ILE A 6 4.54 9.07 -13.78
CA ILE A 6 5.60 8.11 -13.42
C ILE A 6 6.14 8.44 -12.02
N ASP A 7 6.28 9.72 -11.70
CA ASP A 7 6.70 10.16 -10.37
C ASP A 7 5.65 9.83 -9.31
N ALA A 8 4.36 10.02 -9.61
CA ALA A 8 3.26 9.59 -8.74
C ALA A 8 3.28 8.07 -8.51
N LEU A 9 3.51 7.28 -9.55
CA LEU A 9 3.63 5.83 -9.45
C LEU A 9 4.85 5.40 -8.61
N ARG A 10 6.01 6.05 -8.78
CA ARG A 10 7.20 5.81 -7.96
C ARG A 10 6.93 6.10 -6.48
N ALA A 11 6.27 7.22 -6.18
CA ALA A 11 5.86 7.56 -4.83
C ALA A 11 4.90 6.50 -4.24
N GLU A 12 3.94 6.01 -5.04
CA GLU A 12 3.04 4.93 -4.65
C GLU A 12 3.74 3.58 -4.47
N LEU A 13 4.94 3.35 -5.00
CA LEU A 13 5.68 2.10 -4.80
C LEU A 13 6.78 2.22 -3.73
N GLY A 14 7.05 3.44 -3.24
CA GLY A 14 8.03 3.70 -2.19
C GLY A 14 9.42 3.13 -2.57
N PRO A 15 10.08 2.33 -1.71
CA PRO A 15 11.40 1.74 -2.01
C PRO A 15 11.43 0.90 -3.29
N GLY A 16 10.30 0.31 -3.67
CA GLY A 16 10.16 -0.47 -4.92
C GLY A 16 10.07 0.39 -6.18
N GLY A 17 9.78 1.69 -6.04
CA GLY A 17 9.64 2.60 -7.18
C GLY A 17 10.93 2.79 -7.98
N ASN A 18 12.09 2.60 -7.36
CA ASN A 18 13.39 2.65 -8.04
C ASN A 18 13.65 1.46 -8.97
N LYS A 19 12.84 0.40 -8.90
CA LYS A 19 12.92 -0.79 -9.76
C LYS A 19 11.93 -0.76 -10.92
N LEU A 20 11.19 0.32 -11.09
CA LEU A 20 10.28 0.47 -12.22
C LEU A 20 11.08 0.41 -13.53
N PRO A 21 10.67 -0.42 -14.50
CA PRO A 21 11.23 -0.36 -15.84
C PRO A 21 10.96 1.01 -16.47
N ASP A 22 11.62 1.30 -17.58
CA ASP A 22 11.30 2.51 -18.34
C ASP A 22 9.86 2.41 -18.89
N LEU A 23 9.04 3.39 -18.54
CA LEU A 23 7.64 3.51 -18.97
C LEU A 23 7.44 4.66 -19.95
N SER A 24 8.52 5.20 -20.53
CA SER A 24 8.47 6.30 -21.50
C SER A 24 7.58 6.00 -22.71
N SER A 25 7.49 4.73 -23.14
CA SER A 25 6.68 4.27 -24.26
C SER A 25 5.21 3.99 -23.91
N VAL A 26 4.84 4.01 -22.63
CA VAL A 26 3.47 3.69 -22.20
C VAL A 26 2.55 4.91 -22.39
N PRO A 27 1.35 4.73 -22.96
CA PRO A 27 0.36 5.79 -23.06
C PRO A 27 -0.11 6.29 -21.69
N ASP A 28 -0.32 7.60 -21.56
CA ASP A 28 -0.75 8.22 -20.31
C ASP A 28 -2.07 7.63 -19.72
N PRO A 29 -3.11 7.28 -20.52
CA PRO A 29 -4.32 6.64 -19.98
C PRO A 29 -4.05 5.27 -19.33
N ALA A 30 -3.09 4.52 -19.85
CA ALA A 30 -2.70 3.23 -19.28
C ALA A 30 -1.92 3.43 -17.97
N LEU A 31 -1.07 4.46 -17.90
CA LEU A 31 -0.37 4.84 -16.67
C LEU A 31 -1.35 5.28 -15.57
N GLU A 32 -2.36 6.09 -15.91
CA GLU A 32 -3.41 6.49 -14.96
C GLU A 32 -4.16 5.29 -14.38
N THR A 33 -4.56 4.37 -15.26
CA THR A 33 -5.22 3.12 -14.85
C THR A 33 -4.32 2.29 -13.94
N PHE A 34 -3.03 2.19 -14.26
CA PHE A 34 -2.08 1.46 -13.44
C PHE A 34 -1.87 2.09 -12.06
N VAL A 35 -1.72 3.41 -11.98
CA VAL A 35 -1.63 4.14 -10.71
C VAL A 35 -2.88 3.92 -9.86
N ALA A 36 -4.07 3.99 -10.46
CA ALA A 36 -5.33 3.74 -9.76
C ALA A 36 -5.40 2.30 -9.22
N ALA A 37 -4.97 1.31 -10.00
CA ALA A 37 -4.91 -0.09 -9.58
C ALA A 37 -3.93 -0.31 -8.42
N VAL A 38 -2.73 0.28 -8.48
CA VAL A 38 -1.73 0.20 -7.40
C VAL A 38 -2.28 0.81 -6.10
N ARG A 39 -2.94 1.97 -6.19
CA ARG A 39 -3.60 2.60 -5.03
C ARG A 39 -4.70 1.72 -4.44
N ALA A 40 -5.52 1.10 -5.28
CA ALA A 40 -6.56 0.18 -4.83
C ALA A 40 -5.98 -1.04 -4.13
N ALA A 41 -4.95 -1.66 -4.71
CA ALA A 41 -4.26 -2.81 -4.14
C ALA A 41 -3.65 -2.48 -2.77
N LYS A 42 -3.00 -1.31 -2.61
CA LYS A 42 -2.47 -0.86 -1.33
C LYS A 42 -3.54 -0.72 -0.25
N ARG A 43 -4.68 -0.10 -0.59
CA ARG A 43 -5.82 0.02 0.34
C ARG A 43 -6.35 -1.34 0.75
N GLN A 44 -6.46 -2.26 -0.21
CA GLN A 44 -6.90 -3.63 0.07
C GLN A 44 -5.91 -4.38 0.95
N GLN A 45 -4.61 -4.32 0.67
CA GLN A 45 -3.57 -4.93 1.49
C GLN A 45 -3.59 -4.39 2.92
N ARG A 46 -3.71 -3.07 3.08
CA ARG A 46 -3.84 -2.45 4.41
C ARG A 46 -5.06 -2.98 5.16
N LYS A 47 -6.21 -3.04 4.51
CA LYS A 47 -7.44 -3.60 5.11
C LYS A 47 -7.25 -5.06 5.51
N MET A 48 -6.64 -5.89 4.65
CA MET A 48 -6.37 -7.29 4.95
C MET A 48 -5.40 -7.46 6.13
N LEU A 49 -4.40 -6.57 6.26
CA LEU A 49 -3.49 -6.56 7.40
C LEU A 49 -4.22 -6.15 8.69
N GLU A 50 -5.09 -5.15 8.63
CA GLU A 50 -5.94 -4.72 9.74
C GLU A 50 -6.87 -5.86 10.18
N ASP A 51 -7.55 -6.52 9.24
CA ASP A 51 -8.45 -7.65 9.50
C ASP A 51 -7.69 -8.85 10.11
N SER A 52 -6.50 -9.16 9.58
CA SER A 52 -5.64 -10.24 10.09
C SER A 52 -5.11 -9.95 11.50
N ALA A 53 -4.69 -8.71 11.75
CA ALA A 53 -4.25 -8.27 13.06
C ALA A 53 -5.42 -8.28 14.07
N GLU A 54 -6.63 -7.88 13.67
CA GLU A 54 -7.82 -7.99 14.51
C GLU A 54 -8.20 -9.45 14.81
N HIS A 55 -8.06 -10.34 13.83
CA HIS A 55 -8.26 -11.78 14.05
C HIS A 55 -7.24 -12.33 15.05
N SER A 56 -5.97 -11.94 14.92
CA SER A 56 -4.89 -12.35 15.83
C SER A 56 -5.09 -11.82 17.26
N LEU A 57 -5.63 -10.61 17.41
CA LEU A 57 -5.99 -10.03 18.71
C LEU A 57 -7.09 -10.82 19.45
N ARG A 58 -7.87 -11.65 18.76
CA ARG A 58 -8.85 -12.54 19.42
C ARG A 58 -8.16 -13.59 20.29
N LEU A 59 -6.95 -14.01 19.90
CA LEU A 59 -6.11 -14.95 20.66
C LEU A 59 -5.47 -14.31 21.90
N VAL A 60 -5.44 -12.97 21.96
CA VAL A 60 -4.90 -12.22 23.09
C VAL A 60 -5.98 -12.06 24.16
N PRO A 61 -5.68 -12.32 25.46
CA PRO A 61 -6.58 -12.05 26.57
C PRO A 61 -7.11 -10.61 26.53
N MET A 62 -8.41 -10.43 26.77
CA MET A 62 -9.09 -9.13 26.60
C MET A 62 -8.40 -7.96 27.30
N LEU A 63 -7.80 -8.20 28.48
CA LEU A 63 -7.06 -7.20 29.27
C LEU A 63 -5.79 -6.69 28.58
N LEU A 64 -5.15 -7.49 27.73
CA LEU A 64 -3.89 -7.15 27.03
C LEU A 64 -4.11 -6.58 25.64
N ARG A 65 -5.31 -6.74 25.07
CA ARG A 65 -5.66 -6.21 23.73
C ARG A 65 -5.38 -4.72 23.54
N PRO A 66 -5.62 -3.81 24.51
CA PRO A 66 -5.35 -2.38 24.33
C PRO A 66 -3.85 -2.09 24.18
N ALA A 67 -3.01 -2.77 24.96
CA ALA A 67 -1.56 -2.62 24.90
C ALA A 67 -1.00 -3.16 23.58
N VAL A 68 -1.48 -4.33 23.13
CA VAL A 68 -1.04 -4.92 21.85
C VAL A 68 -1.51 -4.08 20.66
N ARG A 69 -2.74 -3.54 20.67
CA ARG A 69 -3.19 -2.60 19.64
C ARG A 69 -2.30 -1.36 19.55
N LYS A 70 -1.87 -0.83 20.70
CA LYS A 70 -0.98 0.35 20.76
C LYS A 70 0.41 0.08 20.17
N ILE A 71 0.91 -1.16 20.25
CA ILE A 71 2.21 -1.55 19.66
C ILE A 71 2.09 -1.83 18.16
N LEU A 72 0.99 -2.42 17.72
CA LEU A 72 0.81 -2.81 16.31
C LEU A 72 0.33 -1.67 15.41
N PHE A 73 -0.41 -0.70 15.96
CA PHE A 73 -1.08 0.36 15.20
C PHE A 73 -0.80 1.78 15.69
N GLY A 74 -0.07 1.94 16.81
CA GLY A 74 0.42 3.23 17.30
C GLY A 74 1.79 3.54 16.72
#